data_AF-A0A5C1AH48-F1
#
_entry.id   AF-A0A5C1AH48-F1
#
_cell.length_a   1.000
_cell.length_b   1.000
_cell.length_c   1.000
_cell.angle_alpha   90.00
_cell.angle_beta   90.00
_cell.angle_gamma   90.00
#
_symmetry.space_group_name_H-M   'P 1'
#
loop_
_entity.id
_entity.type
_entity.pdbx_description
1 polymer ?
#
loop_
_entity_poly.entity_id
_entity_poly.type
_entity_poly.pdbx_seq_one_letter_code
_entity_poly.pdbx_strand_id
1 'polypeptide(L)'
;MNHHYVIAENFFDGAEEMRSAFEEHFNTPHKHTPNHQIWNYWYVPGAYTYMRTNPTKLMPQALVERFMQRLNGWAMGALGLTTNLIPWMSLYVNGCGQTLHNDAAAGQMGFVYSITRWDDRPFLGGETILFHPANYWQTERMKQSGAGTNFYDLVPSKFNQLVLFDDRVIHGVQTIQGTMNPLHGRVVIHGHLKAESLALGGPLTAEAAMPVLRQTMEKVAALTHESVAYVNGFMTVRLTIGPDGRVTLVQPLCDRLLALTPDVPRVETYRRSVLNMLGETVFPAADGESQLTLPVVVVG
;
A
#
# COMPACT_ATOMS: atom_id res chain seq x y z
N MET A 1 -0.64 -13.52 -9.29
CA MET A 1 -1.51 -12.34 -9.47
C MET A 1 -0.73 -11.31 -10.26
N ASN A 2 -1.14 -11.00 -11.50
CA ASN A 2 -0.40 -10.16 -12.45
C ASN A 2 -0.56 -8.64 -12.24
N HIS A 3 -1.11 -8.22 -11.09
CA HIS A 3 -1.42 -6.82 -10.85
C HIS A 3 -0.45 -6.24 -9.81
N HIS A 4 0.21 -5.16 -10.19
CA HIS A 4 1.14 -4.37 -9.39
C HIS A 4 0.41 -3.54 -8.30
N TYR A 5 -0.91 -3.72 -8.20
CA TYR A 5 -1.77 -3.14 -7.19
C TYR A 5 -2.86 -4.13 -6.74
N VAL A 6 -3.52 -3.79 -5.65
CA VAL A 6 -4.65 -4.49 -5.04
C VAL A 6 -5.80 -3.50 -4.87
N ILE A 7 -7.03 -3.95 -5.11
CA ILE A 7 -8.24 -3.16 -4.90
C ILE A 7 -9.10 -3.90 -3.87
N ALA A 8 -9.59 -3.16 -2.87
CA ALA A 8 -10.65 -3.60 -1.98
C ALA A 8 -11.81 -2.62 -2.05
N GLU A 9 -12.95 -3.07 -2.55
CA GLU A 9 -14.19 -2.31 -2.60
C GLU A 9 -14.95 -2.44 -1.26
N ASN A 10 -15.84 -1.49 -0.98
CA ASN A 10 -16.63 -1.46 0.26
C ASN A 10 -15.76 -1.65 1.52
N PHE A 11 -14.61 -0.97 1.54
CA PHE A 11 -13.50 -1.31 2.43
C PHE A 11 -13.80 -1.04 3.92
N PHE A 12 -14.45 0.08 4.20
CA PHE A 12 -14.69 0.59 5.56
C PHE A 12 -16.18 0.88 5.77
N ASP A 13 -16.71 0.45 6.91
CA ASP A 13 -18.12 0.62 7.27
C ASP A 13 -18.47 2.08 7.60
N GLY A 14 -17.53 2.85 8.13
CA GLY A 14 -17.67 4.28 8.42
C GLY A 14 -17.43 5.22 7.24
N ALA A 15 -17.44 4.73 5.99
CA ALA A 15 -17.17 5.55 4.80
C ALA A 15 -18.15 6.74 4.65
N GLU A 16 -19.43 6.51 4.94
CA GLU A 16 -20.47 7.54 4.90
C GLU A 16 -20.30 8.58 6.02
N GLU A 17 -19.89 8.15 7.21
CA GLU A 17 -19.57 9.06 8.32
C GLU A 17 -18.40 9.98 7.94
N MET A 18 -17.36 9.42 7.30
CA MET A 18 -16.20 10.20 6.82
C MET A 18 -16.60 11.21 5.75
N ARG A 19 -17.45 10.78 4.81
CA ARG A 19 -17.97 11.66 3.76
C ARG A 19 -18.82 12.78 4.33
N SER A 20 -19.69 12.46 5.28
CA SER A 20 -20.55 13.45 5.94
C SER A 20 -19.74 14.51 6.68
N ALA A 21 -18.70 14.11 7.42
CA ALA A 21 -17.80 15.05 8.10
C ALA A 21 -17.07 15.98 7.11
N PHE A 22 -16.67 15.45 5.95
CA PHE A 22 -16.11 16.26 4.88
C PHE A 22 -17.12 17.26 4.30
N GLU A 23 -18.35 16.82 4.04
CA GLU A 23 -19.41 17.67 3.48
C GLU A 23 -19.83 18.77 4.45
N GLU A 24 -19.98 18.45 5.74
CA GLU A 24 -20.34 19.42 6.79
C GLU A 24 -19.36 20.60 6.82
N HIS A 25 -18.05 20.33 6.67
CA HIS A 25 -17.02 21.36 6.65
C HIS A 25 -17.19 22.36 5.50
N PHE A 26 -17.65 21.90 4.33
CA PHE A 26 -17.81 22.73 3.13
C PHE A 26 -19.24 23.21 2.87
N ASN A 27 -20.24 22.73 3.62
CA ASN A 27 -21.66 23.04 3.37
C ASN A 27 -22.04 24.50 3.69
N THR A 28 -21.29 25.16 4.58
CA THR A 28 -21.51 26.57 4.94
C THR A 28 -20.25 27.41 4.74
N PRO A 29 -19.80 27.64 3.49
CA PRO A 29 -18.49 28.24 3.22
C PRO A 29 -18.34 29.69 3.67
N HIS A 30 -19.44 30.38 3.96
CA HIS A 30 -19.43 31.76 4.48
C HIS A 30 -19.33 31.82 6.01
N LYS A 31 -19.49 30.69 6.72
CA LYS A 31 -19.47 30.64 8.18
C LYS A 31 -18.06 30.37 8.69
N HIS A 32 -17.47 31.36 9.34
CA HIS A 32 -16.16 31.17 9.98
C HIS A 32 -16.28 30.34 11.25
N THR A 33 -15.47 29.28 11.33
CA THR A 33 -15.25 28.46 12.52
C THR A 33 -13.74 28.38 12.80
N PRO A 34 -13.31 28.02 14.02
CA PRO A 34 -11.89 27.82 14.32
C PRO A 34 -11.19 26.81 13.38
N ASN A 35 -11.94 25.86 12.82
CA ASN A 35 -11.42 24.83 11.93
C ASN A 35 -11.56 25.17 10.45
N HIS A 36 -11.98 26.38 10.08
CA HIS A 36 -12.19 26.75 8.67
C HIS A 36 -10.89 26.78 7.84
N GLN A 37 -9.73 26.98 8.48
CA GLN A 37 -8.42 27.14 7.82
C GLN A 37 -7.48 25.95 8.05
N ILE A 38 -7.97 24.72 7.81
CA ILE A 38 -7.21 23.49 8.07
C ILE A 38 -6.58 22.87 6.82
N TRP A 39 -6.85 23.40 5.63
CA TRP A 39 -6.33 22.90 4.36
C TRP A 39 -5.07 23.65 3.94
N ASN A 40 -4.03 22.91 3.58
CA ASN A 40 -2.81 23.42 2.98
C ASN A 40 -2.90 23.27 1.46
N TYR A 41 -2.71 24.36 0.72
CA TYR A 41 -2.53 24.29 -0.73
C TYR A 41 -1.14 23.73 -1.05
N TRP A 42 -1.09 22.45 -1.38
CA TRP A 42 0.13 21.73 -1.68
C TRP A 42 0.44 21.83 -3.17
N TYR A 43 1.26 22.83 -3.49
CA TYR A 43 1.75 23.07 -4.83
C TYR A 43 3.26 22.91 -4.88
N VAL A 44 3.70 21.89 -5.62
CA VAL A 44 5.10 21.67 -5.95
C VAL A 44 5.21 21.74 -7.46
N PRO A 45 5.82 22.80 -8.02
CA PRO A 45 5.91 22.98 -9.47
C PRO A 45 6.45 21.73 -10.17
N GLY A 46 5.72 21.27 -11.19
CA GLY A 46 6.08 20.08 -11.96
C GLY A 46 5.82 18.73 -11.27
N ALA A 47 5.31 18.71 -10.04
CA ALA A 47 5.05 17.49 -9.27
C ALA A 47 3.59 17.39 -8.81
N TYR A 48 3.15 18.30 -7.94
CA TYR A 48 1.92 18.13 -7.17
C TYR A 48 1.07 19.39 -7.20
N THR A 49 -0.25 19.23 -7.33
CA THR A 49 -1.20 20.33 -7.11
C THR A 49 -2.47 19.77 -6.51
N TYR A 50 -2.68 19.98 -5.21
CA TYR A 50 -3.90 19.60 -4.49
C TYR A 50 -3.98 20.31 -3.14
N MET A 51 -5.12 20.20 -2.45
CA MET A 51 -5.26 20.62 -1.05
C MET A 51 -5.05 19.42 -0.14
N ARG A 52 -4.36 19.59 0.98
CA ARG A 52 -4.16 18.51 1.96
C ARG A 52 -4.39 18.94 3.41
N THR A 53 -4.83 18.01 4.24
CA THR A 53 -4.99 18.21 5.68
C THR A 53 -4.73 16.91 6.45
N ASN A 54 -4.55 17.01 7.76
CA ASN A 54 -4.59 15.86 8.64
C ASN A 54 -6.07 15.47 8.82
N PRO A 55 -6.49 14.22 8.55
CA PRO A 55 -7.88 13.77 8.68
C PRO A 55 -8.51 14.12 10.04
N THR A 56 -7.74 14.06 11.13
CA THR A 56 -8.21 14.36 12.50
C THR A 56 -8.61 15.81 12.73
N LYS A 57 -8.20 16.74 11.85
CA LYS A 57 -8.65 18.14 11.91
C LYS A 57 -10.05 18.33 11.33
N LEU A 58 -10.51 17.39 10.51
CA LEU A 58 -11.78 17.43 9.79
C LEU A 58 -12.79 16.43 10.37
N MET A 59 -12.32 15.23 10.72
CA MET A 59 -13.14 14.11 11.15
C MET A 59 -12.99 13.85 12.66
N PRO A 60 -14.01 13.29 13.32
CA PRO A 60 -13.87 12.81 14.70
C PRO A 60 -12.68 11.85 14.84
N GLN A 61 -11.86 12.05 15.88
CA GLN A 61 -10.66 11.23 16.09
C GLN A 61 -10.98 9.72 16.16
N ALA A 62 -12.05 9.35 16.87
CA ALA A 62 -12.48 7.95 16.97
C ALA A 62 -12.83 7.32 15.60
N LEU A 63 -13.32 8.11 14.64
CA LEU A 63 -13.61 7.64 13.29
C LEU A 63 -12.31 7.37 12.50
N VAL A 64 -11.32 8.26 12.64
CA VAL A 64 -9.99 8.06 12.04
C VAL A 64 -9.30 6.84 12.65
N GLU A 65 -9.37 6.66 13.97
CA GLU A 65 -8.83 5.50 14.67
C GLU A 65 -9.47 4.18 14.21
N ARG A 66 -10.81 4.13 14.09
CA ARG A 66 -11.53 2.97 13.51
C ARG A 66 -11.05 2.65 12.10
N PHE A 67 -10.87 3.66 11.24
CA PHE A 67 -10.33 3.47 9.90
C PHE A 67 -8.91 2.91 9.92
N MET A 68 -8.03 3.47 10.76
CA MET A 68 -6.65 2.99 10.89
C MET A 68 -6.58 1.55 11.44
N GLN A 69 -7.44 1.19 12.39
CA GLN A 69 -7.58 -0.19 12.88
C GLN A 69 -8.03 -1.13 11.76
N ARG A 70 -9.02 -0.74 10.96
CA ARG A 70 -9.48 -1.51 9.81
C ARG A 70 -8.38 -1.68 8.76
N LEU A 71 -7.67 -0.60 8.42
CA LEU A 71 -6.53 -0.59 7.49
C LEU A 71 -5.43 -1.55 7.95
N ASN A 72 -4.96 -1.39 9.19
CA ASN A 72 -3.88 -2.22 9.73
C ASN A 72 -4.29 -3.68 9.89
N GLY A 73 -5.52 -3.95 10.38
CA GLY A 73 -6.02 -5.32 10.53
C GLY A 73 -6.13 -6.03 9.18
N TRP A 74 -6.68 -5.35 8.17
CA TRP A 74 -6.77 -5.91 6.82
C TRP A 74 -5.39 -6.09 6.18
N ALA A 75 -4.53 -5.06 6.25
CA ALA A 75 -3.20 -5.11 5.64
C ALA A 75 -2.30 -6.15 6.29
N MET A 76 -2.35 -6.32 7.61
CA MET A 76 -1.63 -7.39 8.31
C MET A 76 -2.16 -8.76 7.89
N GLY A 77 -3.48 -8.92 7.83
CA GLY A 77 -4.14 -10.16 7.45
C GLY A 77 -3.81 -10.60 6.01
N ALA A 78 -3.96 -9.67 5.05
CA ALA A 78 -3.87 -9.92 3.62
C ALA A 78 -2.46 -9.78 3.04
N LEU A 79 -1.65 -8.86 3.58
CA LEU A 79 -0.35 -8.48 3.01
C LEU A 79 0.81 -8.61 4.00
N GLY A 80 0.56 -8.85 5.29
CA GLY A 80 1.62 -8.82 6.31
C GLY A 80 2.29 -7.45 6.48
N LEU A 81 1.57 -6.36 6.15
CA LEU A 81 2.07 -4.99 6.24
C LEU A 81 1.22 -4.16 7.21
N THR A 82 1.80 -3.10 7.77
CA THR A 82 1.10 -2.15 8.65
C THR A 82 1.62 -0.74 8.47
N THR A 83 0.97 0.23 9.11
CA THR A 83 1.46 1.59 9.24
C THR A 83 1.08 2.17 10.60
N ASN A 84 2.01 2.93 11.17
CA ASN A 84 1.78 3.74 12.37
C ASN A 84 1.74 5.24 12.05
N LEU A 85 1.87 5.60 10.76
CA LEU A 85 1.83 6.98 10.31
C LEU A 85 0.39 7.42 10.11
N ILE A 86 0.07 8.63 10.57
CA ILE A 86 -1.21 9.26 10.28
C ILE A 86 -1.22 9.62 8.79
N PRO A 87 -2.23 9.17 8.01
CA PRO A 87 -2.29 9.46 6.59
C PRO A 87 -2.65 10.91 6.32
N TRP A 88 -2.42 11.34 5.08
CA TRP A 88 -2.91 12.62 4.58
C TRP A 88 -4.30 12.46 3.99
N MET A 89 -5.15 13.47 4.20
CA MET A 89 -6.36 13.63 3.43
C MET A 89 -6.14 14.67 2.35
N SER A 90 -6.45 14.34 1.10
CA SER A 90 -6.22 15.19 -0.07
C SER A 90 -7.51 15.44 -0.84
N LEU A 91 -7.73 16.71 -1.19
CA LEU A 91 -8.84 17.20 -1.99
C LEU A 91 -8.31 17.77 -3.31
N TYR A 92 -8.91 17.33 -4.41
CA TYR A 92 -8.58 17.75 -5.76
C TYR A 92 -9.82 18.37 -6.39
N VAL A 93 -9.64 19.58 -6.92
CA VAL A 93 -10.63 20.33 -7.71
C VAL A 93 -10.03 20.60 -9.09
N ASN A 94 -10.71 21.39 -9.93
CA ASN A 94 -10.26 21.72 -11.26
C ASN A 94 -8.80 22.24 -11.27
N GLY A 95 -7.98 21.66 -12.14
CA GLY A 95 -6.54 21.94 -12.26
C GLY A 95 -5.65 21.16 -11.29
N CYS A 96 -6.20 20.49 -10.27
CA CYS A 96 -5.43 19.64 -9.38
C CYS A 96 -5.04 18.32 -10.06
N GLY A 97 -3.91 17.76 -9.67
CA GLY A 97 -3.37 16.51 -10.19
C GLY A 97 -2.02 16.17 -9.57
N GLN A 98 -1.42 15.08 -10.03
CA GLN A 98 -0.04 14.71 -9.70
C GLN A 98 0.64 14.22 -10.98
N THR A 99 1.80 14.79 -11.29
CA THR A 99 2.63 14.31 -12.40
C THR A 99 3.25 12.96 -12.05
N LEU A 100 3.89 12.32 -13.03
CA LEU A 100 4.47 11.00 -12.83
C LEU A 100 5.66 11.04 -11.87
N HIS A 101 5.59 10.23 -10.82
CA HIS A 101 6.61 10.09 -9.77
C HIS A 101 6.61 8.67 -9.20
N ASN A 102 7.51 8.36 -8.27
CA ASN A 102 7.41 7.18 -7.42
C ASN A 102 7.75 7.58 -5.99
N ASP A 103 7.32 6.76 -5.04
CA ASP A 103 7.48 6.99 -3.61
C ASP A 103 8.39 5.94 -2.97
N ALA A 104 9.39 5.45 -3.72
CA ALA A 104 10.22 4.29 -3.35
C ALA A 104 10.92 4.40 -1.97
N ALA A 105 11.05 5.61 -1.42
CA ALA A 105 11.63 5.87 -0.10
C ALA A 105 10.60 6.06 1.04
N ALA A 106 9.30 6.10 0.73
CA ALA A 106 8.24 6.39 1.70
C ALA A 106 7.73 5.13 2.43
N GLY A 107 7.77 3.98 1.76
CA GLY A 107 7.33 2.70 2.29
C GLY A 107 7.53 1.56 1.29
N GLN A 108 6.80 0.46 1.49
CA GLN A 108 6.75 -0.68 0.58
C GLN A 108 5.52 -0.64 -0.32
N MET A 109 4.38 -0.21 0.23
CA MET A 109 3.14 -0.06 -0.53
C MET A 109 2.43 1.24 -0.20
N GLY A 110 2.22 2.07 -1.21
CA GLY A 110 1.35 3.23 -1.15
C GLY A 110 -0.11 2.78 -1.13
N PHE A 111 -0.96 3.51 -0.40
CA PHE A 111 -2.40 3.28 -0.42
C PHE A 111 -3.16 4.58 -0.68
N VAL A 112 -4.30 4.44 -1.37
CA VAL A 112 -5.28 5.49 -1.63
C VAL A 112 -6.66 4.94 -1.30
N TYR A 113 -7.29 5.49 -0.27
CA TYR A 113 -8.67 5.21 0.11
C TYR A 113 -9.56 6.38 -0.31
N SER A 114 -10.66 6.12 -1.01
CA SER A 114 -11.53 7.17 -1.55
C SER A 114 -12.86 7.29 -0.82
N ILE A 115 -13.23 8.55 -0.54
CA ILE A 115 -14.60 8.94 -0.15
C ILE A 115 -15.22 9.86 -1.22
N THR A 116 -14.74 9.76 -2.46
CA THR A 116 -15.27 10.52 -3.60
C THR A 116 -16.61 9.92 -4.03
N ARG A 117 -17.63 10.77 -4.25
CA ARG A 117 -18.86 10.38 -4.97
C ARG A 117 -18.55 10.24 -6.45
N TRP A 118 -17.86 9.15 -6.79
CA TRP A 118 -17.24 8.99 -8.11
C TRP A 118 -18.26 8.89 -9.24
N ASP A 119 -19.36 8.17 -9.02
CA ASP A 119 -20.33 7.91 -10.08
C ASP A 119 -21.16 9.16 -10.43
N ASP A 120 -21.33 10.08 -9.49
CA ASP A 120 -22.07 11.35 -9.65
C ASP A 120 -21.15 12.55 -9.91
N ARG A 121 -19.87 12.32 -10.22
CA ARG A 121 -18.87 13.40 -10.30
C ARG A 121 -19.13 14.31 -11.51
N PRO A 122 -19.08 15.65 -11.35
CA PRO A 122 -19.23 16.60 -12.46
C PRO A 122 -17.88 16.95 -13.12
N PHE A 123 -16.87 16.08 -13.01
CA PHE A 123 -15.52 16.34 -13.51
C PHE A 123 -14.95 15.15 -14.29
N LEU A 124 -14.00 15.46 -15.18
CA LEU A 124 -13.16 14.49 -15.88
C LEU A 124 -11.79 14.38 -15.18
N GLY A 125 -11.10 13.26 -15.37
CA GLY A 125 -9.82 12.99 -14.72
C GLY A 125 -9.98 12.54 -13.27
N GLY A 126 -8.88 12.61 -12.51
CA GLY A 126 -8.82 12.18 -11.11
C GLY A 126 -8.55 10.69 -10.89
N GLU A 127 -8.44 9.89 -11.96
CA GLU A 127 -7.97 8.50 -11.88
C GLU A 127 -6.52 8.47 -11.37
N THR A 128 -6.22 7.47 -10.54
CA THR A 128 -4.82 7.14 -10.20
C THR A 128 -4.20 6.44 -11.40
N ILE A 129 -3.09 7.00 -11.91
CA ILE A 129 -2.31 6.43 -13.00
C ILE A 129 -1.29 5.47 -12.38
N LEU A 130 -1.23 4.21 -12.83
CA LEU A 130 -0.24 3.24 -12.37
C LEU A 130 0.49 2.65 -13.58
N PHE A 131 1.78 2.95 -13.76
CA PHE A 131 2.54 2.40 -14.87
C PHE A 131 2.77 0.90 -14.69
N HIS A 132 2.70 0.19 -15.80
CA HIS A 132 3.05 -1.21 -15.81
C HIS A 132 4.56 -1.37 -15.54
N PRO A 133 4.97 -2.11 -14.48
CA PRO A 133 6.38 -2.23 -14.10
C PRO A 133 7.21 -3.13 -15.03
N ALA A 134 6.61 -3.66 -16.11
CA ALA A 134 7.30 -4.56 -17.03
C ALA A 134 8.42 -3.84 -17.80
N ASN A 135 9.50 -4.57 -18.10
CA ASN A 135 10.51 -4.09 -19.04
C ASN A 135 9.86 -3.91 -20.41
N TYR A 136 9.55 -2.65 -20.78
CA TYR A 136 8.84 -2.31 -22.01
C TYR A 136 9.39 -3.05 -23.23
N TRP A 137 10.72 -3.15 -23.31
CA TRP A 137 11.46 -3.82 -24.40
C TRP A 137 11.37 -5.34 -24.41
N GLN A 138 10.60 -5.95 -23.51
CA GLN A 138 10.39 -7.39 -23.44
C GLN A 138 8.90 -7.75 -23.54
N THR A 139 8.06 -6.80 -23.95
CA THR A 139 6.62 -6.99 -24.05
C THR A 139 6.17 -6.81 -25.49
N GLU A 140 5.12 -7.53 -25.92
CA GLU A 140 4.55 -7.37 -27.27
C GLU A 140 4.08 -5.93 -27.56
N ARG A 141 3.93 -5.09 -26.53
CA ARG A 141 3.60 -3.66 -26.65
C ARG A 141 4.61 -2.89 -27.50
N MET A 142 5.88 -3.28 -27.49
CA MET A 142 6.92 -2.66 -28.31
C MET A 142 6.69 -2.86 -29.83
N LYS A 143 5.92 -3.89 -30.21
CA LYS A 143 5.64 -4.24 -31.60
C LYS A 143 4.34 -3.64 -32.11
N GLN A 144 3.64 -2.87 -31.27
CA GLN A 144 2.32 -2.34 -31.57
C GLN A 144 2.27 -0.84 -31.28
N SER A 145 1.61 -0.06 -32.13
CA SER A 145 1.28 1.32 -31.78
C SER A 145 0.34 1.32 -30.58
N GLY A 146 0.63 2.19 -29.61
CA GLY A 146 -0.17 2.29 -28.40
C GLY A 146 -0.18 3.70 -27.85
N ALA A 147 -1.22 4.01 -27.10
CA ALA A 147 -1.34 5.25 -26.35
C ALA A 147 -1.96 4.96 -24.98
N GLY A 148 -1.73 5.86 -24.03
CA GLY A 148 -2.37 5.84 -22.71
C GLY A 148 -2.35 4.49 -22.00
N THR A 149 -3.51 3.85 -21.91
CA THR A 149 -3.74 2.63 -21.12
C THR A 149 -2.97 1.40 -21.60
N ASN A 150 -2.29 1.47 -22.75
CA ASN A 150 -1.34 0.44 -23.14
C ASN A 150 -0.09 0.43 -22.22
N PHE A 151 0.21 1.55 -21.58
CA PHE A 151 1.41 1.76 -20.76
C PHE A 151 1.14 1.82 -19.26
N TYR A 152 -0.08 2.18 -18.88
CA TYR A 152 -0.50 2.31 -17.48
C TYR A 152 -1.95 1.88 -17.29
N ASP A 153 -2.30 1.54 -16.06
CA ASP A 153 -3.70 1.42 -15.64
C ASP A 153 -4.21 2.76 -15.14
N LEU A 154 -5.51 3.01 -15.36
CA LEU A 154 -6.26 4.10 -14.76
C LEU A 154 -7.22 3.53 -13.74
N VAL A 155 -6.93 3.75 -12.46
CA VAL A 155 -7.77 3.28 -11.37
C VAL A 155 -8.74 4.40 -10.96
N PRO A 156 -10.06 4.21 -11.15
CA PRO A 156 -11.04 5.20 -10.69
C PRO A 156 -10.97 5.34 -9.17
N SER A 157 -11.35 6.51 -8.65
CA SER A 157 -11.36 6.77 -7.20
C SER A 157 -12.77 6.51 -6.63
N LYS A 158 -13.31 5.30 -6.80
CA LYS A 158 -14.70 4.97 -6.42
C LYS A 158 -14.94 5.14 -4.94
N PHE A 159 -16.18 5.44 -4.56
CA PHE A 159 -16.56 5.59 -3.16
C PHE A 159 -16.26 4.30 -2.38
N ASN A 160 -15.68 4.44 -1.17
CA ASN A 160 -15.33 3.35 -0.27
C ASN A 160 -14.37 2.30 -0.89
N GLN A 161 -13.53 2.73 -1.83
CA GLN A 161 -12.53 1.89 -2.47
C GLN A 161 -11.14 2.17 -1.87
N LEU A 162 -10.43 1.11 -1.49
CA LEU A 162 -9.02 1.13 -1.17
C LEU A 162 -8.22 0.58 -2.36
N VAL A 163 -7.20 1.31 -2.77
CA VAL A 163 -6.20 0.88 -3.77
C VAL A 163 -4.85 0.86 -3.07
N LEU A 164 -4.10 -0.23 -3.21
CA LEU A 164 -2.71 -0.32 -2.76
C LEU A 164 -1.81 -0.69 -3.92
N PHE A 165 -0.65 -0.07 -4.03
CA PHE A 165 0.33 -0.36 -5.08
C PHE A 165 1.74 -0.30 -4.51
N ASP A 166 2.69 -0.94 -5.20
CA ASP A 166 4.09 -0.90 -4.82
C ASP A 166 4.64 0.53 -4.94
N ASP A 167 5.24 1.07 -3.87
CA ASP A 167 5.72 2.46 -3.82
C ASP A 167 6.78 2.77 -4.90
N ARG A 168 7.44 1.74 -5.45
CA ARG A 168 8.44 1.89 -6.54
C ARG A 168 7.80 2.08 -7.91
N VAL A 169 6.52 1.74 -8.07
CA VAL A 169 5.81 1.90 -9.35
C VAL A 169 5.67 3.39 -9.66
N ILE A 170 5.99 3.74 -10.92
CA ILE A 170 5.73 5.09 -11.42
C ILE A 170 4.22 5.32 -11.47
N HIS A 171 3.75 6.37 -10.83
CA HIS A 171 2.34 6.66 -10.70
C HIS A 171 2.06 8.17 -10.66
N GLY A 172 0.78 8.53 -10.71
CA GLY A 172 0.31 9.91 -10.65
C GLY A 172 -1.21 9.99 -10.52
N VAL A 173 -1.76 11.18 -10.71
CA VAL A 173 -3.22 11.41 -10.71
C VAL A 173 -3.57 12.27 -11.91
N GLN A 174 -4.49 11.79 -12.75
CA GLN A 174 -4.95 12.56 -13.91
C GLN A 174 -5.49 13.92 -13.47
N THR A 175 -5.10 14.98 -14.17
CA THR A 175 -5.56 16.33 -13.88
C THR A 175 -7.07 16.40 -13.92
N ILE A 176 -7.66 16.94 -12.86
CA ILE A 176 -9.11 17.13 -12.76
C ILE A 176 -9.54 18.33 -13.60
N GLN A 177 -10.62 18.15 -14.36
CA GLN A 177 -11.24 19.21 -15.17
C GLN A 177 -12.75 19.24 -14.90
N GLY A 178 -13.29 20.38 -14.46
CA GLY A 178 -14.74 20.60 -14.45
C GLY A 178 -15.34 21.33 -13.25
N THR A 179 -14.80 21.18 -12.03
CA THR A 179 -15.41 21.79 -10.83
C THR A 179 -14.40 22.45 -9.89
N MET A 180 -14.70 23.67 -9.43
CA MET A 180 -14.00 24.30 -8.29
C MET A 180 -14.72 24.07 -6.96
N ASN A 181 -15.92 23.47 -6.98
CA ASN A 181 -16.68 23.19 -5.76
C ASN A 181 -16.06 21.99 -5.02
N PRO A 182 -15.53 22.17 -3.79
CA PRO A 182 -14.88 21.10 -3.03
C PRO A 182 -15.83 19.93 -2.73
N LEU A 183 -17.15 20.18 -2.58
CA LEU A 183 -18.14 19.11 -2.36
C LEU A 183 -18.18 18.11 -3.51
N HIS A 184 -17.84 18.55 -4.72
CA HIS A 184 -17.80 17.71 -5.91
C HIS A 184 -16.37 17.28 -6.29
N GLY A 185 -15.36 17.63 -5.50
CA GLY A 185 -13.97 17.26 -5.79
C GLY A 185 -13.68 15.78 -5.54
N ARG A 186 -12.52 15.31 -6.01
CA ARG A 186 -11.97 14.01 -5.61
C ARG A 186 -11.36 14.15 -4.23
N VAL A 187 -11.75 13.26 -3.32
CA VAL A 187 -11.35 13.27 -1.92
C VAL A 187 -10.85 11.89 -1.52
N VAL A 188 -9.61 11.84 -1.07
CA VAL A 188 -8.93 10.59 -0.71
C VAL A 188 -8.13 10.73 0.58
N ILE A 189 -7.95 9.61 1.27
CA ILE A 189 -7.00 9.44 2.36
C ILE A 189 -5.86 8.57 1.81
N HIS A 190 -4.62 8.98 1.96
CA HIS A 190 -3.47 8.27 1.41
C HIS A 190 -2.26 8.27 2.34
N GLY A 191 -1.42 7.26 2.19
CA GLY A 191 -0.21 7.06 2.98
C GLY A 191 0.53 5.81 2.52
N HIS A 192 1.42 5.30 3.37
CA HIS A 192 2.28 4.17 3.04
C HIS A 192 2.21 3.09 4.12
N LEU A 193 2.21 1.85 3.67
CA LEU A 193 2.38 0.65 4.48
C LEU A 193 3.82 0.19 4.42
N LYS A 194 4.27 -0.40 5.52
CA LYS A 194 5.64 -0.83 5.72
C LYS A 194 5.77 -2.29 6.08
N ALA A 195 6.84 -2.89 5.57
CA ALA A 195 7.29 -4.25 5.86
C ALA A 195 8.25 -4.25 7.06
N GLU A 196 7.86 -3.60 8.16
CA GLU A 196 8.68 -3.48 9.38
C GLU A 196 8.11 -4.33 10.54
N SER A 197 6.89 -4.85 10.39
CA SER A 197 6.21 -5.56 11.48
C SER A 197 6.45 -7.06 11.43
N LEU A 198 7.03 -7.57 12.51
CA LEU A 198 6.87 -8.96 12.89
C LEU A 198 5.58 -9.08 13.70
N ALA A 199 4.71 -10.02 13.32
CA ALA A 199 3.51 -10.35 14.10
C ALA A 199 3.55 -11.81 14.50
N LEU A 200 3.42 -12.06 15.80
CA LEU A 200 3.31 -13.39 16.37
C LEU A 200 1.95 -13.52 17.04
N GLY A 201 1.24 -14.61 16.74
CA GLY A 201 -0.01 -15.00 17.38
C GLY A 201 0.02 -16.45 17.80
N GLY A 202 -0.74 -16.80 18.84
CA GLY A 202 -0.74 -18.14 19.43
C GLY A 202 0.15 -18.26 20.68
N PRO A 203 0.36 -19.49 21.18
CA PRO A 203 1.04 -19.75 22.45
C PRO A 203 2.58 -19.65 22.39
N LEU A 204 3.21 -19.69 21.20
CA LEU A 204 4.64 -19.45 21.09
C LEU A 204 4.94 -18.00 21.44
N THR A 205 5.81 -17.78 22.44
CA THR A 205 6.16 -16.43 22.88
C THR A 205 7.22 -15.81 22.00
N ALA A 206 7.26 -14.47 21.92
CA ALA A 206 8.30 -13.76 21.18
C ALA A 206 9.70 -14.07 21.73
N GLU A 207 9.84 -14.16 23.05
CA GLU A 207 11.10 -14.51 23.72
C GLU A 207 11.65 -15.87 23.26
N ALA A 208 10.78 -16.86 23.10
CA ALA A 208 11.16 -18.18 22.60
C ALA A 208 11.41 -18.20 21.07
N ALA A 209 10.62 -17.45 20.31
CA ALA A 209 10.71 -17.45 18.85
C ALA A 209 11.92 -16.67 18.29
N MET A 210 12.26 -15.53 18.90
CA MET A 210 13.25 -14.59 18.33
C MET A 210 14.65 -15.18 18.16
N PRO A 211 15.23 -15.96 19.10
CA PRO A 211 16.57 -16.51 18.93
C PRO A 211 16.68 -17.42 17.71
N VAL A 212 15.70 -18.32 17.54
CA VAL A 212 15.64 -19.24 16.40
C VAL A 212 15.43 -18.47 15.10
N LEU A 213 14.48 -17.53 15.11
CA LEU A 213 14.20 -16.72 13.93
C LEU A 213 15.43 -15.93 13.49
N ARG A 214 16.17 -15.33 14.43
CA ARG A 214 17.40 -14.57 14.12
C ARG A 214 18.40 -15.43 13.37
N GLN A 215 18.64 -16.67 13.82
CA GLN A 215 19.56 -17.58 13.16
C GLN A 215 19.13 -17.91 11.71
N THR A 216 17.83 -18.14 11.48
CA THR A 216 17.32 -18.33 10.12
C THR A 216 17.45 -17.05 9.29
N MET A 217 17.13 -15.89 9.87
CA MET A 217 17.20 -14.60 9.18
C MET A 217 18.63 -14.18 8.84
N GLU A 218 19.64 -14.61 9.58
CA GLU A 218 21.05 -14.44 9.22
C GLU A 218 21.40 -15.18 7.92
N LYS A 219 20.89 -16.41 7.73
CA LYS A 219 21.06 -17.17 6.48
C LYS A 219 20.33 -16.50 5.32
N VAL A 220 19.10 -16.04 5.56
CA VAL A 220 18.32 -15.28 4.57
C VAL A 220 19.04 -13.99 4.20
N ALA A 221 19.63 -13.28 5.17
CA ALA A 221 20.38 -12.05 4.91
C ALA A 221 21.64 -12.32 4.06
N ALA A 222 22.38 -13.40 4.33
CA ALA A 222 23.53 -13.79 3.52
C ALA A 222 23.13 -14.08 2.07
N LEU A 223 22.08 -14.91 1.87
CA LEU A 223 21.54 -15.18 0.53
C LEU A 223 21.04 -13.89 -0.15
N THR A 224 20.41 -13.00 0.60
CA THR A 224 19.92 -11.71 0.10
C THR A 224 21.07 -10.84 -0.38
N HIS A 225 22.15 -10.74 0.38
CA HIS A 225 23.36 -10.00 0.01
C HIS A 225 24.01 -10.56 -1.27
N GLU A 226 23.99 -11.87 -1.49
CA GLU A 226 24.45 -12.47 -2.75
C GLU A 226 23.51 -12.18 -3.93
N SER A 227 22.27 -11.79 -3.64
CA SER A 227 21.19 -11.66 -4.61
C SER A 227 20.84 -10.22 -5.01
N VAL A 228 21.32 -9.21 -4.26
CA VAL A 228 20.96 -7.79 -4.50
C VAL A 228 21.33 -7.29 -5.90
N ALA A 229 22.30 -7.92 -6.56
CA ALA A 229 22.71 -7.56 -7.93
C ALA A 229 21.64 -7.90 -8.99
N TYR A 230 20.67 -8.77 -8.68
CA TYR A 230 19.67 -9.23 -9.65
C TYR A 230 18.23 -9.29 -9.11
N VAL A 231 18.01 -9.17 -7.79
CA VAL A 231 16.68 -9.08 -7.18
C VAL A 231 16.54 -7.78 -6.40
N ASN A 232 15.37 -7.15 -6.44
CA ASN A 232 15.01 -6.04 -5.57
C ASN A 232 13.54 -6.11 -5.13
N GLY A 233 13.25 -5.66 -3.92
CA GLY A 233 11.89 -5.49 -3.41
C GLY A 233 11.69 -6.15 -2.08
N PHE A 234 10.51 -6.70 -1.87
CA PHE A 234 10.20 -7.36 -0.62
C PHE A 234 9.21 -8.49 -0.83
N MET A 235 9.15 -9.37 0.14
CA MET A 235 8.01 -10.24 0.35
C MET A 235 7.67 -10.31 1.83
N THR A 236 6.42 -10.63 2.14
CA THR A 236 5.98 -10.95 3.49
C THR A 236 5.53 -12.40 3.51
N VAL A 237 5.90 -13.11 4.57
CA VAL A 237 5.66 -14.55 4.70
C VAL A 237 4.98 -14.82 6.04
N ARG A 238 3.92 -15.61 6.01
CA ARG A 238 3.27 -16.19 7.19
C ARG A 238 3.68 -17.64 7.34
N LEU A 239 4.22 -17.96 8.52
CA LEU A 239 4.52 -19.31 8.95
C LEU A 239 3.40 -19.78 9.87
N THR A 240 2.93 -21.00 9.65
CA THR A 240 2.15 -21.75 10.65
C THR A 240 3.09 -22.70 11.35
N ILE A 241 3.13 -22.65 12.68
CA ILE A 241 4.06 -23.38 13.53
C ILE A 241 3.23 -24.34 14.37
N GLY A 242 3.48 -25.64 14.22
CA GLY A 242 2.80 -26.67 14.98
C GLY A 242 3.20 -26.66 16.46
N PRO A 243 2.46 -27.37 17.34
CA PRO A 243 2.78 -27.47 18.76
C PRO A 243 4.16 -28.06 19.05
N ASP A 244 4.69 -28.88 18.13
CA ASP A 244 6.04 -29.46 18.19
C ASP A 244 7.15 -28.50 17.73
N GLY A 245 6.78 -27.26 17.38
CA GLY A 245 7.68 -26.21 16.92
C GLY A 245 8.04 -26.28 15.44
N ARG A 246 7.59 -27.30 14.70
CA ARG A 246 7.87 -27.40 13.26
C ARG A 246 6.99 -26.45 12.46
N VAL A 247 7.55 -25.81 11.44
CA VAL A 247 6.77 -25.05 10.48
C VAL A 247 5.98 -26.03 9.60
N THR A 248 4.65 -25.93 9.66
CA THR A 248 3.72 -26.80 8.91
C THR A 248 3.23 -26.16 7.61
N LEU A 249 3.27 -24.83 7.52
CA LEU A 249 2.90 -24.07 6.32
C LEU A 249 3.77 -22.82 6.19
N VAL A 250 4.24 -22.56 4.96
CA VAL A 250 4.91 -21.32 4.56
C VAL A 250 4.06 -20.65 3.49
N GLN A 251 3.47 -19.50 3.81
CA GLN A 251 2.56 -18.79 2.92
C GLN A 251 3.09 -17.38 2.63
N PRO A 252 3.53 -17.08 1.39
CA PRO A 252 3.73 -15.71 0.95
C PRO A 252 2.39 -14.95 0.99
N LEU A 253 2.34 -13.81 1.68
CA LEU A 253 1.15 -12.95 1.72
C LEU A 253 1.24 -11.85 0.65
N CYS A 254 2.39 -11.18 0.58
CA CYS A 254 2.70 -10.19 -0.44
C CYS A 254 4.05 -10.53 -1.05
N ASP A 255 4.14 -10.62 -2.38
CA ASP A 255 5.38 -10.83 -3.10
C ASP A 255 5.58 -9.74 -4.14
N ARG A 256 6.58 -8.90 -3.88
CA ARG A 256 7.00 -7.80 -4.74
C ARG A 256 8.49 -7.92 -5.04
N LEU A 257 9.03 -9.14 -5.08
CA LEU A 257 10.38 -9.38 -5.56
C LEU A 257 10.40 -9.22 -7.08
N LEU A 258 11.22 -8.31 -7.57
CA LEU A 258 11.37 -7.99 -8.98
C LEU A 258 12.79 -8.30 -9.45
N ALA A 259 12.91 -8.75 -10.69
CA ALA A 259 14.20 -8.93 -11.34
C ALA A 259 14.75 -7.57 -11.76
N LEU A 260 16.01 -7.29 -11.42
CA LEU A 260 16.73 -6.11 -11.93
C LEU A 260 17.30 -6.34 -13.33
N THR A 261 17.44 -7.61 -13.71
CA THR A 261 17.93 -8.03 -15.02
C THR A 261 16.92 -8.98 -15.68
N PRO A 262 17.01 -9.21 -17.00
CA PRO A 262 16.08 -10.10 -17.73
C PRO A 262 16.03 -11.56 -17.27
N ASP A 263 16.91 -12.00 -16.37
CA ASP A 263 17.07 -13.39 -15.95
C ASP A 263 16.09 -13.78 -14.82
N VAL A 264 14.81 -13.96 -15.20
CA VAL A 264 13.69 -14.34 -14.32
C VAL A 264 13.94 -15.60 -13.46
N PRO A 265 14.58 -16.69 -13.97
CA PRO A 265 14.90 -17.87 -13.17
C PRO A 265 15.59 -17.60 -11.82
N ARG A 266 16.38 -16.52 -11.74
CA ARG A 266 17.11 -16.18 -10.51
C ARG A 266 16.22 -15.65 -9.40
N VAL A 267 15.20 -14.85 -9.71
CA VAL A 267 14.23 -14.34 -8.71
C VAL A 267 13.44 -15.50 -8.11
N GLU A 268 12.99 -16.43 -8.96
CA GLU A 268 12.26 -17.62 -8.51
C GLU A 268 13.12 -18.54 -7.64
N THR A 269 14.39 -18.68 -8.00
CA THR A 269 15.35 -19.46 -7.22
C THR A 269 15.59 -18.81 -5.86
N TYR A 270 15.83 -17.49 -5.82
CA TYR A 270 15.97 -16.74 -4.57
C TYR A 270 14.74 -16.90 -3.68
N ARG A 271 13.54 -16.64 -4.22
CA ARG A 271 12.28 -16.80 -3.51
C ARG A 271 12.14 -18.19 -2.90
N ARG A 272 12.31 -19.24 -3.71
CA ARG A 272 12.19 -20.63 -3.25
C ARG A 272 13.18 -20.96 -2.15
N SER A 273 14.43 -20.53 -2.29
CA SER A 273 15.46 -20.74 -1.27
C SER A 273 15.09 -20.09 0.06
N VAL A 274 14.58 -18.84 0.05
CA VAL A 274 14.13 -18.18 1.28
C VAL A 274 12.94 -18.92 1.91
N LEU A 275 11.93 -19.28 1.11
CA LEU A 275 10.75 -19.99 1.63
C LEU A 275 11.12 -21.36 2.22
N ASN A 276 12.08 -22.08 1.59
CA ASN A 276 12.59 -23.34 2.12
C ASN A 276 13.34 -23.15 3.45
N MET A 277 14.23 -22.16 3.55
CA MET A 277 14.95 -21.85 4.80
C MET A 277 13.97 -21.54 5.95
N LEU A 278 12.91 -20.79 5.66
CA LEU A 278 11.86 -20.50 6.64
C LEU A 278 11.06 -21.75 7.00
N GLY A 279 10.73 -22.61 6.03
CA GLY A 279 10.00 -23.86 6.24
C GLY A 279 10.78 -24.94 7.00
N GLU A 280 12.11 -24.93 6.91
CA GLU A 280 12.99 -25.85 7.65
C GLU A 280 13.28 -25.37 9.09
N THR A 281 12.79 -24.18 9.46
CA THR A 281 13.00 -23.65 10.81
C THR A 281 12.18 -24.45 11.83
N VAL A 282 12.80 -24.80 12.95
CA VAL A 282 12.17 -25.50 14.07
C VAL A 282 12.24 -24.60 15.30
N PHE A 283 11.08 -24.10 15.71
CA PHE A 283 10.90 -23.29 16.90
C PHE A 283 10.81 -24.16 18.16
N PRO A 284 10.88 -23.58 19.37
CA PRO A 284 10.51 -24.29 20.59
C PRO A 284 9.05 -24.76 20.53
N ALA A 285 8.77 -25.90 21.15
CA ALA A 285 7.41 -26.40 21.32
C ALA A 285 6.56 -25.43 22.16
N ALA A 286 5.26 -25.39 21.89
CA ALA A 286 4.30 -24.55 22.58
C ALA A 286 2.96 -25.30 22.75
N ASP A 287 2.06 -24.77 23.59
CA ASP A 287 0.79 -25.42 23.95
C ASP A 287 -0.25 -25.49 22.82
N GLY A 288 0.14 -25.17 21.58
CA GLY A 288 -0.77 -25.11 20.44
C GLY A 288 -0.13 -24.51 19.18
N GLU A 289 -0.93 -24.40 18.13
CA GLU A 289 -0.51 -23.79 16.86
C GLU A 289 -0.25 -22.29 17.04
N SER A 290 0.85 -21.82 16.46
CA SER A 290 1.22 -20.40 16.43
C SER A 290 1.38 -19.90 14.98
N GLN A 291 1.21 -18.60 14.78
CA GLN A 291 1.40 -17.94 13.50
C GLN A 291 2.44 -16.84 13.62
N LEU A 292 3.42 -16.86 12.73
CA LEU A 292 4.46 -15.84 12.64
C LEU A 292 4.42 -15.19 11.25
N THR A 293 4.15 -13.90 11.18
CA THR A 293 4.25 -13.11 9.95
C THR A 293 5.52 -12.25 10.01
N LEU A 294 6.34 -12.32 8.97
CA LEU A 294 7.60 -11.58 8.89
C LEU A 294 7.89 -11.04 7.49
N PRO A 295 8.63 -9.93 7.38
CA PRO A 295 9.10 -9.40 6.11
C PRO A 295 10.46 -10.00 5.73
N VAL A 296 10.69 -10.12 4.42
CA VAL A 296 12.00 -10.34 3.79
C VAL A 296 12.19 -9.22 2.78
N VAL A 297 13.18 -8.36 3.00
CA VAL A 297 13.41 -7.17 2.20
C VAL A 297 14.77 -7.26 1.52
N VAL A 298 14.77 -6.99 0.21
CA VAL A 298 15.95 -6.94 -0.66
C VAL A 298 16.12 -5.51 -1.14
N VAL A 299 16.94 -4.74 -0.43
CA VAL A 299 17.38 -3.41 -0.86
C VAL A 299 18.85 -3.51 -1.22
N GLY A 300 19.20 -3.07 -2.43
CA GLY A 300 20.58 -2.95 -2.89
C GLY A 300 21.17 -1.60 -2.55
#